data_AF-A0A830FDB6-F1
#
_entry.id   AF-A0A830FDB6-F1
#
_cell.length_a   1.000
_cell.length_b   1.000
_cell.length_c   1.000
_cell.angle_alpha   90.00
_cell.angle_beta   90.00
_cell.angle_gamma   90.00
#
_symmetry.space_group_name_H-M   'P 1'
#
loop_
_entity.id
_entity.type
_entity.pdbx_description
1 polymer ?
#
loop_
_entity_poly.entity_id
_entity_poly.type
_entity_poly.pdbx_seq_one_letter_code
_entity_poly.pdbx_strand_id
1 'polypeptide(L)'
;MNAALAFAATFLPGLFERVFGVEFRPWQRVYADAAMLTHSAGMLGPYDDVWWWDHVTHTHSATLLAGIVHVVARRRGRDPRPRVIGAVAVVGVGWELIEFAIHAVADRFGVEPILVPYGTRDTAFDLLFDFLGALIVLAVGDRLLGNFLD
;
A
#
# COMPACT_ATOMS: atom_id res chain seq x y z
N MET A 1 3.59 -13.86 -13.05
CA MET A 1 2.24 -13.24 -13.07
C MET A 1 2.24 -11.82 -12.48
N ASN A 2 3.16 -11.46 -11.57
CA ASN A 2 3.10 -10.17 -10.83
C ASN A 2 3.71 -8.95 -11.55
N ALA A 3 4.67 -9.12 -12.47
CA ALA A 3 5.30 -7.99 -13.16
C ALA A 3 4.32 -7.18 -14.04
N ALA A 4 3.34 -7.84 -14.66
CA ALA A 4 2.33 -7.18 -15.49
C ALA A 4 1.34 -6.36 -14.65
N LEU A 5 0.93 -6.88 -13.49
CA LEU A 5 0.09 -6.16 -12.52
C LEU A 5 0.82 -4.97 -11.93
N ALA A 6 2.08 -5.15 -11.56
CA ALA A 6 2.89 -4.07 -11.00
C ALA A 6 3.23 -2.99 -12.04
N PHE A 7 3.46 -3.38 -13.31
CA PHE A 7 3.56 -2.44 -14.43
C PHE A 7 2.24 -1.69 -14.65
N ALA A 8 1.10 -2.38 -14.65
CA ALA A 8 -0.22 -1.74 -14.77
C ALA A 8 -0.47 -0.74 -13.63
N ALA A 9 0.04 -1.04 -12.43
CA ALA A 9 -0.09 -0.16 -11.27
C ALA A 9 0.70 1.15 -11.40
N THR A 10 1.74 1.23 -12.24
CA THR A 10 2.43 2.51 -12.54
C THR A 10 1.54 3.53 -13.26
N PHE A 11 0.41 3.10 -13.84
CA PHE A 11 -0.56 4.02 -14.44
C PHE A 11 -1.55 4.59 -13.42
N LEU A 12 -1.53 4.14 -12.15
CA LEU A 12 -2.46 4.58 -11.12
C LEU A 12 -2.45 6.09 -10.86
N PRO A 13 -1.29 6.79 -10.78
CA PRO A 13 -1.31 8.24 -10.62
C PRO A 13 -2.04 8.93 -11.78
N GLY A 14 -1.78 8.52 -13.01
CA GLY A 14 -2.43 9.08 -14.20
C GLY A 14 -3.94 8.78 -14.27
N LEU A 15 -4.40 7.64 -13.77
CA LEU A 15 -5.83 7.36 -13.65
C LEU A 15 -6.46 8.23 -12.56
N PHE A 16 -5.77 8.39 -11.43
CA PHE A 16 -6.24 9.21 -10.31
C PHE A 16 -6.41 10.68 -10.70
N GLU A 17 -5.43 11.25 -11.42
CA GLU A 17 -5.50 12.61 -11.98
C GLU A 17 -6.76 12.79 -12.84
N ARG A 18 -7.04 11.84 -13.73
CA ARG A 18 -8.20 11.90 -14.64
C ARG A 18 -9.54 11.76 -13.92
N VAL A 19 -9.63 10.87 -12.94
CA VAL A 19 -10.89 10.56 -12.23
C VAL A 19 -11.23 11.66 -11.23
N PHE A 20 -10.24 12.20 -10.52
CA PHE A 20 -10.47 13.14 -9.43
C PHE A 20 -10.20 14.61 -9.79
N GLY A 21 -9.77 14.87 -11.03
CA GLY A 21 -9.47 16.22 -11.53
C GLY A 21 -8.36 16.90 -10.73
N VAL A 22 -7.35 16.12 -10.34
CA VAL A 22 -6.22 16.61 -9.54
C VAL A 22 -4.91 16.47 -10.30
N GLU A 23 -3.88 17.17 -9.87
CA GLU A 23 -2.54 17.10 -10.46
C GLU A 23 -1.50 16.67 -9.41
N PHE A 24 -0.74 15.62 -9.71
CA PHE A 24 0.40 15.22 -8.88
C PHE A 24 1.56 16.17 -9.12
N ARG A 25 2.18 16.64 -8.04
CA ARG A 25 3.50 17.26 -8.12
C ARG A 25 4.52 16.22 -8.58
N PRO A 26 5.61 16.62 -9.26
CA PRO A 26 6.59 15.67 -9.80
C PRO A 26 7.11 14.66 -8.76
N TRP A 27 7.38 15.12 -7.53
CA TRP A 27 7.85 14.24 -6.45
C TRP A 27 6.77 13.26 -5.95
N GLN A 28 5.49 13.66 -5.95
CA GLN A 28 4.38 12.78 -5.52
C GLN A 28 4.21 11.63 -6.51
N ARG A 29 4.39 11.90 -7.80
CA ARG A 29 4.35 10.89 -8.86
C ARG A 29 5.49 9.90 -8.71
N VAL A 30 6.72 10.39 -8.57
CA VAL A 30 7.90 9.54 -8.34
C VAL A 30 7.74 8.70 -7.07
N TYR A 31 7.19 9.28 -6.00
CA TYR A 31 6.93 8.57 -4.75
C TYR A 31 5.93 7.42 -4.97
N ALA A 32 4.79 7.68 -5.61
CA ALA A 32 3.79 6.66 -5.91
C ALA A 32 4.33 5.55 -6.84
N ASP A 33 5.07 5.93 -7.89
CA ASP A 33 5.67 4.97 -8.82
C ASP A 33 6.75 4.12 -8.14
N ALA A 34 7.53 4.71 -7.22
CA ALA A 34 8.53 3.99 -6.46
C ALA A 34 7.92 2.87 -5.61
N ALA A 35 6.73 3.04 -5.02
CA ALA A 35 6.06 1.96 -4.29
C ALA A 35 5.82 0.74 -5.18
N MET A 36 5.35 0.96 -6.41
CA MET A 36 5.07 -0.11 -7.36
C MET A 36 6.35 -0.77 -7.87
N LEU A 37 7.39 0.02 -8.11
CA LEU A 37 8.71 -0.48 -8.51
C LEU A 37 9.34 -1.33 -7.40
N THR A 38 9.28 -0.89 -6.14
CA THR A 38 9.80 -1.66 -5.01
C THR A 38 9.04 -2.98 -4.82
N HIS A 39 7.70 -2.98 -4.93
CA HIS A 39 6.94 -4.24 -4.95
C HIS A 39 7.37 -5.16 -6.11
N SER A 40 7.49 -4.61 -7.32
CA SER A 40 7.92 -5.38 -8.51
C SER A 40 9.28 -6.02 -8.32
N ALA A 41 10.23 -5.26 -7.79
CA ALA A 41 11.58 -5.72 -7.51
C ALA A 41 11.60 -6.76 -6.39
N GLY A 42 10.74 -6.62 -5.38
CA GLY A 42 10.58 -7.59 -4.30
C GLY A 42 10.19 -8.98 -4.78
N MET A 43 9.34 -9.05 -5.81
CA MET A 43 8.93 -10.32 -6.42
C MET A 43 10.06 -11.09 -7.13
N LEU A 44 11.26 -10.52 -7.23
CA LEU A 44 12.44 -11.18 -7.81
C LEU A 44 13.31 -11.89 -6.76
N GLY A 45 12.88 -11.92 -5.49
CA GLY A 45 13.61 -12.56 -4.38
C GLY A 45 13.77 -11.71 -3.11
N PRO A 46 13.83 -10.35 -3.14
CA PRO A 46 14.04 -9.57 -1.92
C PRO A 46 13.01 -9.77 -0.81
N TYR A 47 11.78 -10.21 -1.11
CA TYR A 47 10.82 -10.60 -0.07
C TYR A 47 11.33 -11.75 0.81
N ASP A 48 12.08 -12.69 0.22
CA ASP A 48 12.60 -13.86 0.92
C ASP A 48 13.99 -13.61 1.51
N ASP A 49 14.80 -12.80 0.80
CA ASP A 49 16.23 -12.64 1.10
C ASP A 49 16.55 -11.44 2.01
N VAL A 50 15.64 -10.45 2.11
CA VAL A 50 15.88 -9.18 2.80
C VAL A 50 14.82 -8.91 3.85
N TRP A 51 15.16 -9.18 5.12
CA TRP A 51 14.22 -9.16 6.26
C TRP A 51 13.40 -7.87 6.47
N TRP A 52 13.87 -6.72 5.98
CA TRP A 52 13.17 -5.43 6.12
C TRP A 52 12.40 -5.02 4.87
N TRP A 53 12.55 -5.75 3.78
CA TRP A 53 11.99 -5.40 2.48
C TRP A 53 10.48 -5.28 2.57
N ASP A 54 9.86 -6.29 3.17
CA ASP A 54 8.43 -6.38 3.32
C ASP A 54 7.85 -5.20 4.14
N HIS A 55 8.46 -4.93 5.30
CA HIS A 55 8.14 -3.78 6.14
C HIS A 55 8.17 -2.43 5.39
N VAL A 56 9.14 -2.24 4.50
CA VAL A 56 9.26 -1.02 3.69
C VAL A 56 8.13 -0.95 2.67
N THR A 57 7.80 -2.07 2.02
CA THR A 57 6.69 -2.11 1.06
C THR A 57 5.33 -1.92 1.72
N HIS A 58 5.09 -2.51 2.88
CA HIS A 58 3.89 -2.27 3.69
C HIS A 58 3.75 -0.80 4.09
N THR A 59 4.81 -0.24 4.69
CA THR A 59 4.80 1.17 5.09
C THR A 59 4.51 2.09 3.90
N HIS A 60 5.16 1.85 2.75
CA HIS A 60 5.02 2.70 1.56
C HIS A 60 3.65 2.56 0.91
N SER A 61 3.13 1.34 0.76
CA SER A 61 1.79 1.10 0.23
C SER A 61 0.71 1.69 1.15
N ALA A 62 0.90 1.58 2.47
CA ALA A 62 0.00 2.16 3.45
C ALA A 62 0.01 3.70 3.43
N THR A 63 1.13 4.38 3.18
CA THR A 63 1.13 5.85 3.02
C THR A 63 0.34 6.29 1.78
N LEU A 64 0.35 5.51 0.68
CA LEU A 64 -0.45 5.81 -0.50
C LEU A 64 -1.95 5.66 -0.21
N LEU A 65 -2.36 4.54 0.37
CA LEU A 65 -3.76 4.31 0.78
C LEU A 65 -4.23 5.37 1.77
N ALA A 66 -3.46 5.60 2.84
CA ALA A 66 -3.75 6.61 3.84
C ALA A 66 -3.84 8.01 3.22
N GLY A 67 -2.97 8.35 2.28
CA GLY A 67 -2.98 9.63 1.56
C GLY A 67 -4.28 9.85 0.80
N ILE A 68 -4.75 8.84 0.06
CA ILE A 68 -6.04 8.89 -0.65
C ILE A 68 -7.19 9.10 0.33
N VAL A 69 -7.24 8.31 1.40
CA VAL A 69 -8.32 8.38 2.40
C VAL A 69 -8.29 9.72 3.13
N HIS A 70 -7.10 10.25 3.44
CA HIS A 70 -6.91 11.56 4.04
C HIS A 70 -7.49 12.67 3.16
N VAL A 71 -7.12 12.70 1.88
CA VAL A 71 -7.63 13.68 0.90
C VAL A 71 -9.15 13.59 0.76
N VAL A 72 -9.69 12.37 0.61
CA VAL A 72 -11.14 12.15 0.48
C VAL A 72 -11.89 12.61 1.74
N ALA A 73 -11.36 12.32 2.94
CA ALA A 73 -11.95 12.78 4.18
C ALA A 73 -11.96 14.31 4.27
N ARG A 74 -10.83 14.95 3.95
CA ARG A 74 -10.69 16.42 3.94
C ARG A 74 -11.64 17.09 2.94
N ARG A 75 -11.70 16.62 1.68
CA ARG A 75 -12.65 17.12 0.66
C ARG A 75 -14.12 17.00 1.09
N ARG A 76 -14.44 16.03 1.94
CA ARG A 76 -15.78 15.81 2.49
C ARG A 76 -16.04 16.54 3.82
N GLY A 77 -15.14 17.42 4.26
CA GLY A 77 -15.27 18.15 5.52
C GLY A 77 -15.26 17.24 6.77
N ARG A 78 -14.60 16.08 6.68
CA ARG A 78 -14.59 15.05 7.72
C ARG A 78 -13.21 14.90 8.35
N ASP A 79 -13.17 14.49 9.62
CA ASP A 79 -11.92 14.15 10.30
C ASP A 79 -11.24 12.95 9.61
N PRO A 80 -10.00 13.11 9.09
CA PRO A 80 -9.27 12.01 8.46
C PRO A 80 -8.83 10.92 9.43
N ARG A 81 -8.61 11.21 10.72
CA ARG A 81 -8.01 10.27 11.69
C ARG A 81 -8.71 8.91 11.76
N PRO A 82 -10.00 8.80 12.12
CA PRO A 82 -10.66 7.51 12.23
C PRO A 82 -10.82 6.81 10.87
N ARG A 83 -10.83 7.58 9.77
CA ARG A 83 -11.02 7.05 8.41
C ARG A 83 -9.74 6.43 7.89
N VAL A 84 -8.61 7.12 8.05
CA VAL A 84 -7.29 6.59 7.68
C VAL A 84 -7.00 5.33 8.48
N ILE A 85 -7.12 5.39 9.82
CA ILE A 85 -6.88 4.22 10.67
C ILE A 85 -7.81 3.07 10.31
N GLY A 86 -9.12 3.33 10.16
CA GLY A 86 -10.08 2.29 9.81
C GLY A 86 -9.84 1.69 8.43
N ALA A 87 -9.54 2.51 7.42
CA ALA A 87 -9.27 2.04 6.07
C ALA A 87 -7.99 1.21 5.99
N VAL A 88 -6.91 1.67 6.62
CA VAL A 88 -5.64 0.93 6.67
C VAL A 88 -5.82 -0.39 7.42
N ALA A 89 -6.52 -0.39 8.56
CA ALA A 89 -6.80 -1.62 9.31
C ALA A 89 -7.61 -2.64 8.47
N VAL A 90 -8.68 -2.18 7.81
CA VAL A 90 -9.55 -3.07 7.01
C VAL A 90 -8.83 -3.60 5.78
N VAL A 91 -8.10 -2.75 5.07
CA VAL A 91 -7.38 -3.16 3.86
C VAL A 91 -6.19 -4.04 4.22
N GLY A 92 -5.41 -3.70 5.25
CA GLY A 92 -4.30 -4.51 5.73
C GLY A 92 -4.77 -5.90 6.14
N VAL A 93 -5.76 -6.01 7.04
CA VAL A 93 -6.32 -7.33 7.43
C VAL A 93 -6.91 -8.07 6.22
N GLY A 94 -7.56 -7.36 5.30
CA GLY A 94 -8.07 -7.96 4.07
C GLY A 94 -6.97 -8.55 3.18
N TRP A 95 -5.82 -7.87 3.10
CA TRP A 95 -4.64 -8.33 2.37
C TRP A 95 -4.08 -9.61 2.97
N GLU A 96 -3.85 -9.64 4.29
CA GLU A 96 -3.39 -10.82 5.04
C GLU A 96 -4.28 -12.05 4.81
N LEU A 97 -5.60 -11.85 4.78
CA LEU A 97 -6.55 -12.93 4.52
C LEU A 97 -6.45 -13.46 3.08
N ILE A 98 -6.17 -12.59 2.11
CA ILE A 98 -5.96 -12.98 0.71
C ILE A 98 -4.67 -13.78 0.61
N GLU A 99 -3.58 -13.33 1.24
CA GLU A 99 -2.31 -14.04 1.24
C GLU A 99 -2.43 -15.42 1.88
N PHE A 100 -3.10 -15.50 3.03
CA PHE A 100 -3.40 -16.76 3.69
C PHE A 100 -4.21 -17.70 2.79
N ALA A 101 -5.21 -17.17 2.07
CA ALA A 101 -6.02 -17.96 1.16
C ALA A 101 -5.23 -18.47 -0.06
N ILE A 102 -4.39 -17.64 -0.66
CA ILE A 102 -3.51 -18.01 -1.78
C ILE A 102 -2.57 -19.15 -1.36
N HIS A 103 -2.00 -19.05 -0.15
CA HIS A 103 -1.17 -20.09 0.44
C HIS A 103 -1.91 -21.40 0.64
N ALA A 104 -3.05 -21.36 1.34
CA ALA A 104 -3.84 -22.56 1.61
C ALA A 104 -4.23 -23.29 0.31
N VAL A 105 -4.44 -22.54 -0.78
CA VAL A 105 -4.66 -23.09 -2.10
C VAL A 105 -3.37 -23.68 -2.70
N ALA A 106 -2.25 -22.96 -2.68
CA ALA A 106 -0.97 -23.45 -3.22
C ALA A 106 -0.51 -24.76 -2.55
N ASP A 107 -0.56 -24.82 -1.21
CA ASP A 107 -0.23 -26.00 -0.41
C ASP A 107 -1.11 -27.20 -0.78
N ARG A 108 -2.41 -26.96 -0.99
CA ARG A 108 -3.36 -28.01 -1.38
C ARG A 108 -3.07 -28.60 -2.75
N PHE A 109 -2.52 -27.81 -3.67
CA PHE A 109 -2.20 -28.24 -5.03
C PHE A 109 -0.73 -28.64 -5.21
N GLY A 110 0.09 -28.59 -4.16
CA GLY A 110 1.50 -28.99 -4.19
C GLY A 110 2.35 -28.12 -5.13
N VAL A 111 1.96 -26.86 -5.32
CA VAL A 111 2.68 -25.87 -6.12
C VAL A 111 3.44 -24.97 -5.17
N GLU A 112 4.65 -24.53 -5.53
CA GLU A 112 5.36 -23.53 -4.73
C GLU A 112 4.47 -22.27 -4.55
N PRO A 113 4.21 -21.85 -3.30
CA PRO A 113 3.50 -20.61 -3.03
C PRO A 113 4.21 -19.43 -3.71
N ILE A 114 3.44 -18.59 -4.42
CA ILE A 114 3.97 -17.38 -5.11
C ILE A 114 4.20 -16.22 -4.12
N LEU A 115 3.59 -16.31 -2.96
CA LEU A 115 3.83 -15.49 -1.77
C LEU A 115 4.38 -16.47 -0.71
N VAL A 116 5.16 -16.06 0.28
CA VAL A 116 5.70 -16.96 1.32
C VAL A 116 4.94 -16.69 2.62
N PRO A 117 4.52 -17.71 3.40
CA PRO A 117 3.73 -17.48 4.60
C PRO A 117 4.72 -17.35 5.74
N TYR A 118 5.05 -16.13 6.11
CA TYR A 118 5.61 -15.92 7.43
C TYR A 118 4.41 -15.87 8.39
N GLY A 119 4.43 -16.68 9.46
CA GLY A 119 3.25 -16.96 10.29
C GLY A 119 2.64 -15.74 11.00
N THR A 120 1.83 -15.95 12.04
CA THR A 120 1.11 -14.88 12.77
C THR A 120 1.95 -13.68 13.26
N ARG A 121 3.28 -13.84 13.33
CA ARG A 121 4.21 -12.76 13.68
C ARG A 121 4.43 -11.78 12.53
N ASP A 122 4.42 -12.26 11.29
CA ASP A 122 4.61 -11.45 10.08
C ASP A 122 3.41 -10.55 9.87
N THR A 123 2.21 -11.13 9.80
CA THR A 123 0.94 -10.40 9.81
C THR A 123 0.87 -9.30 10.86
N ALA A 124 1.43 -9.53 12.05
CA ALA A 124 1.47 -8.51 13.09
C ALA A 124 2.46 -7.36 12.78
N PHE A 125 3.60 -7.66 12.18
CA PHE A 125 4.52 -6.65 11.65
C PHE A 125 3.93 -5.94 10.44
N ASP A 126 3.27 -6.63 9.53
CA ASP A 126 2.68 -6.06 8.32
C ASP A 126 1.65 -5.00 8.70
N LEU A 127 0.73 -5.36 9.59
CA LEU A 127 -0.22 -4.43 10.18
C LEU A 127 0.46 -3.30 10.96
N LEU A 128 1.56 -3.57 11.67
CA LEU A 128 2.31 -2.53 12.39
C LEU A 128 2.90 -1.49 11.42
N PHE A 129 3.53 -1.95 10.33
CA PHE A 129 4.12 -1.09 9.32
C PHE A 129 3.06 -0.37 8.48
N ASP A 130 1.91 -1.01 8.27
CA ASP A 130 0.74 -0.36 7.71
C ASP A 130 0.27 0.82 8.59
N PHE A 131 0.14 0.59 9.90
CA PHE A 131 -0.21 1.66 10.84
C PHE A 131 0.89 2.72 10.93
N LEU A 132 2.17 2.37 10.79
CA LEU A 132 3.25 3.36 10.69
C LEU A 132 3.03 4.28 9.48
N GLY A 133 2.72 3.72 8.31
CA GLY A 133 2.37 4.50 7.12
C GLY A 133 1.16 5.41 7.34
N ALA A 134 0.12 4.91 8.00
CA ALA A 134 -1.05 5.68 8.39
C ALA A 134 -0.71 6.88 9.28
N LEU A 135 0.12 6.66 10.31
CA LEU A 135 0.55 7.70 11.25
C LEU A 135 1.42 8.75 10.56
N ILE A 136 2.30 8.36 9.65
CA ILE A 136 3.09 9.29 8.82
C ILE A 136 2.14 10.23 8.08
N VAL A 137 1.16 9.69 7.34
CA VAL A 137 0.21 10.53 6.59
C VAL A 137 -0.62 11.42 7.51
N LEU A 138 -1.11 10.91 8.65
CA LEU A 138 -1.86 11.73 9.59
C LEU A 138 -1.03 12.88 10.17
N ALA A 139 0.29 12.72 10.27
CA ALA A 139 1.20 13.75 10.75
C ALA A 139 1.52 14.82 9.69
N VAL A 140 1.69 14.45 8.42
CA VAL A 140 2.20 15.37 7.37
C VAL A 140 1.22 15.66 6.22
N GLY A 141 0.10 14.95 6.16
CA GLY A 141 -0.84 14.94 5.02
C GLY A 141 -1.41 16.31 4.69
N ASP A 142 -1.80 17.09 5.70
CA ASP A 142 -2.34 18.45 5.48
C ASP A 142 -1.32 19.40 4.82
N ARG A 143 -0.02 19.17 5.03
CA ARG A 143 1.06 19.96 4.43
C ARG A 143 1.43 19.44 3.04
N LEU A 144 1.53 18.12 2.87
CA LEU A 144 2.11 17.50 1.67
C LEU A 144 1.07 17.17 0.58
N LEU A 145 -0.22 17.11 0.92
CA LEU A 145 -1.31 16.71 0.02
C LEU A 145 -2.28 17.86 -0.28
N GLY A 146 -1.93 19.09 0.09
CA GLY A 146 -2.81 20.27 -0.07
C GLY A 146 -3.24 20.53 -1.51
N ASN A 147 -2.39 20.24 -2.50
CA ASN A 147 -2.70 20.37 -3.92
C ASN A 147 -3.84 19.46 -4.41
N PHE A 148 -4.22 18.46 -3.61
CA PHE A 148 -5.36 17.60 -3.89
C PHE A 148 -6.65 18.09 -3.22
N LEU A 149 -6.62 19.19 -2.47
CA LEU A 149 -7.80 19.77 -1.81
C LEU A 149 -8.37 20.96 -2.58
N ASP A 150 -7.55 21.53 -3.47
CA ASP A 150 -7.92 22.59 -4.40
C ASP A 150 -8.92 22.08 -5.48
#